data_AF-A0A9E6S7F0-F1
#
_entry.id   AF-A0A9E6S7F0-F1
#
_cell.length_a   1.000
_cell.length_b   1.000
_cell.length_c   1.000
_cell.angle_alpha   90.00
_cell.angle_beta   90.00
_cell.angle_gamma   90.00
#
_symmetry.space_group_name_H-M   'P 1'
#
loop_
_entity.id
_entity.type
_entity.pdbx_description
1 polymer ?
#
loop_
_entity_poly.entity_id
_entity_poly.type
_entity_poly.pdbx_seq_one_letter_code
_entity_poly.pdbx_strand_id
1 'polypeptide(L)' 'MGKLCDELAPSLRSFPVGKYLLFYRSVVDGIELVRVIHGARDIQNLFE' A
#
# COMPACT_ATOMS: atom_id res chain seq x y z
N MET A 1 5.87 -7.51 9.13
CA MET A 1 5.38 -6.14 9.41
C MET A 1 5.54 -5.29 8.16
N GLY A 2 4.53 -4.49 7.78
CA GLY A 2 4.57 -3.65 6.56
C GLY A 2 5.47 -2.42 6.69
N LYS A 3 6.05 -1.97 5.57
CA LYS A 3 6.98 -0.83 5.52
C LYS A 3 6.19 0.47 5.66
N LEU A 4 6.64 1.35 6.55
CA LEU A 4 6.08 2.69 6.71
C LEU A 4 6.44 3.57 5.49
N CYS A 5 5.46 4.32 4.99
CA CYS A 5 5.53 5.16 3.81
C CYS A 5 5.03 6.58 4.13
N ASP A 6 5.54 7.17 5.21
CA ASP A 6 5.15 8.52 5.64
C ASP A 6 5.48 9.61 4.58
N GLU A 7 6.44 9.33 3.69
CA GLU A 7 6.76 10.19 2.53
C GLU A 7 5.58 10.35 1.55
N LEU A 8 4.66 9.37 1.49
CA LEU A 8 3.48 9.41 0.62
C LEU A 8 2.24 9.90 1.37
N ALA A 9 2.03 9.41 2.60
CA ALA A 9 1.00 9.92 3.50
C ALA A 9 1.30 9.47 4.94
N PRO A 10 0.94 10.28 5.95
CA PRO A 10 1.15 9.92 7.35
C PRO A 10 0.50 8.58 7.72
N SER A 11 1.23 7.76 8.47
CA SER A 11 0.79 6.45 8.98
C SER A 11 0.45 5.42 7.89
N LEU A 12 0.76 5.71 6.62
CA LEU A 12 0.55 4.79 5.52
C LEU A 12 1.61 3.70 5.57
N ARG A 13 1.18 2.45 5.41
CA ARG A 13 2.06 1.29 5.33
C ARG A 13 1.84 0.57 4.02
N SER A 14 2.91 0.01 3.48
CA SER A 14 2.86 -0.88 2.32
C SER A 14 3.20 -2.31 2.71
N PHE A 15 2.54 -3.28 2.10
CA PHE A 15 2.82 -4.71 2.30
C PHE A 15 2.62 -5.50 1.01
N PRO A 16 3.67 -6.20 0.51
CA PRO A 16 3.55 -7.02 -0.69
C PRO A 16 2.84 -8.35 -0.39
N VAL A 17 1.88 -8.73 -1.22
CA VAL A 17 1.16 -10.00 -1.17
C VAL A 17 1.07 -10.58 -2.58
N GLY A 18 1.93 -11.57 -2.87
CA GLY A 18 2.03 -12.14 -4.21
C GLY A 18 2.38 -11.07 -5.25
N LYS A 19 1.50 -10.87 -6.25
CA LYS A 19 1.64 -9.85 -7.30
C LYS A 19 1.02 -8.50 -6.94
N TYR A 20 0.57 -8.33 -5.70
CA TYR A 20 -0.11 -7.12 -5.25
C TYR A 20 0.72 -6.37 -4.20
N LEU A 21 0.57 -5.05 -4.18
CA LEU A 21 1.06 -4.18 -3.14
C LEU A 21 -0.13 -3.55 -2.42
N LEU A 22 -0.29 -3.88 -1.15
CA LEU A 22 -1.34 -3.32 -0.30
C LEU A 22 -0.84 -2.04 0.35
N PHE A 23 -1.64 -0.99 0.32
CA PHE A 23 -1.46 0.21 1.12
C PHE A 23 -2.55 0.26 2.18
N TYR A 24 -2.15 0.36 3.44
CA TYR A 24 -3.07 0.34 4.58
C TYR A 24 -2.61 1.26 5.70
N ARG A 25 -3.52 1.58 6.62
CA ARG A 25 -3.22 2.21 7.90
C ARG A 25 -3.62 1.28 9.04
N SER A 26 -2.88 1.32 10.13
CA SER A 26 -3.29 0.62 11.36
C SER A 26 -4.32 1.46 12.09
N VAL A 27 -5.42 0.83 12.52
CA VAL A 27 -6.46 1.41 13.36
C VAL A 27 -6.63 0.55 14.61
N VAL A 28 -7.36 1.03 15.62
CA VAL A 28 -7.49 0.36 16.93
C VAL A 28 -7.93 -1.11 16.79
N ASP A 29 -8.92 -1.36 15.92
CA ASP A 29 -9.51 -2.70 15.75
C ASP A 29 -9.09 -3.40 14.44
N GLY A 30 -7.93 -3.02 13.87
CA GLY A 30 -7.38 -3.71 12.70
C GLY A 30 -6.65 -2.82 11.71
N ILE A 31 -7.00 -2.95 10.44
CA ILE A 31 -6.41 -2.15 9.36
C ILE A 31 -7.47 -1.51 8.49
N GLU A 32 -7.23 -0.26 8.11
CA GLU A 32 -7.94 0.40 7.03
C GLU A 32 -7.15 0.15 5.73
N LEU A 33 -7.73 -0.61 4.80
CA LEU A 33 -7.11 -0.85 3.49
C LEU A 33 -7.38 0.33 2.57
N VAL A 34 -6.35 1.11 2.27
CA VAL A 34 -6.43 2.35 1.47
C VAL A 34 -6.44 2.05 -0.02
N ARG A 35 -5.55 1.16 -0.48
CA ARG A 35 -5.45 0.80 -1.90
C ARG A 35 -4.79 -0.57 -2.08
N VAL A 36 -5.15 -1.25 -3.18
CA VAL A 36 -4.47 -2.44 -3.68
C VAL A 36 -3.94 -2.13 -5.07
N ILE A 37 -2.65 -2.35 -5.27
CA ILE A 37 -1.98 -2.11 -6.55
C ILE A 37 -1.54 -3.46 -7.13
N HIS A 38 -1.83 -3.74 -8.40
CA HIS A 38 -1.33 -4.94 -9.07
C HIS A 38 0.01 -4.63 -9.73
N GLY A 39 1.10 -5.21 -9.22
CA GLY A 39 2.47 -4.86 -9.63
C GLY A 39 2.75 -4.99 -11.12
N ALA A 40 2.10 -5.92 -11.84
CA ALA A 40 2.30 -6.05 -13.29
C ALA A 40 1.43 -5.11 -14.16
N ARG A 41 0.40 -4.46 -13.59
CA ARG A 41 -0.52 -3.59 -14.36
C ARG A 41 -0.32 -2.12 -14.02
N ASP A 42 -0.03 -1.81 -12.77
CA ASP A 42 0.01 -0.43 -12.30
C ASP A 42 1.39 0.22 -12.38
N ILE A 43 2.48 -0.54 -12.57
CA ILE A 43 3.81 0.07 -12.81
C ILE A 43 3.80 0.87 -14.12
N GLN A 44 3.03 0.45 -15.12
CA GLN A 44 2.91 1.17 -16.39
C GLN A 44 2.10 2.48 -16.24
N ASN A 45 1.14 2.53 -15.32
CA ASN A 45 0.29 3.70 -15.08
C ASN A 45 0.82 4.67 -14.00
N LEU A 46 1.96 4.38 -13.37
CA LEU A 46 2.51 5.23 -12.30
C LEU A 46 3.30 6.45 -12.85
N PHE A 47 3.59 6.46 -14.14
CA PHE A 47 4.44 7.45 -14.81
C PHE A 47 3.71 8.27 -15.90
N GLU A 48 2.38 8.18 -16.00
CA GLU A 48 1.57 9.03 -16.88
C GLU A 48 0.91 10.20 -16.13
#